data_AF-A0A842KYK9-F1
#
_entry.id   AF-A0A842KYK9-F1
#
_cell.length_a   1.000
_cell.length_b   1.000
_cell.length_c   1.000
_cell.angle_alpha   90.00
_cell.angle_beta   90.00
_cell.angle_gamma   90.00
#
_symmetry.space_group_name_H-M   'P 1'
#
loop_
_entity.id
_entity.type
_entity.pdbx_description
1 polymer ?
#
loop_
_entity_poly.entity_id
_entity_poly.type
_entity_poly.pdbx_seq_one_letter_code
_entity_poly.pdbx_strand_id
1 'polypeptide(L)'
;MKKAQGSLEYSAMIALVLVIILVAVFYFGEGIVPKAIKSTQQSEILQYQDRVEIIKSNYESTGAWDSFKTQLISCSSSQCTFNGKTNSIDDPELSYSDVLENAYNKCIYENDLDSCKAIVYVLGD
;
A
#
# COMPACT_ATOMS: atom_id res chain seq x y z
N MET A 1 4.22 8.66 63.88
CA MET A 1 3.83 8.26 62.51
C MET A 1 2.97 9.36 61.88
N LYS A 2 3.56 10.44 61.33
CA LYS A 2 2.83 11.55 60.70
C LYS A 2 3.54 12.16 59.47
N LYS A 3 4.58 11.49 58.93
CA LYS A 3 5.34 11.96 57.75
C LYS A 3 5.02 11.21 56.46
N ALA A 4 4.31 10.09 56.52
CA ALA A 4 3.99 9.27 55.35
C ALA A 4 2.65 9.66 54.68
N GLN A 5 1.80 10.44 55.35
CA GLN A 5 0.43 10.69 54.88
C GLN A 5 0.38 11.78 53.80
N GLY A 6 1.16 12.86 53.93
CA GLY A 6 1.21 13.92 52.91
C GLY A 6 1.95 13.52 51.62
N SER A 7 2.87 12.54 51.69
CA SER A 7 3.56 12.02 50.50
C SER A 7 2.67 11.07 49.69
N LEU A 8 1.68 10.42 50.32
CA LEU A 8 0.76 9.50 49.66
C LEU A 8 -0.31 10.26 48.87
N GLU A 9 -0.76 11.39 49.39
CA GLU A 9 -1.76 12.23 48.71
C GLU A 9 -1.18 12.92 47.47
N TYR A 10 0.08 13.38 47.55
CA TYR A 10 0.77 13.98 46.41
C TYR A 10 1.10 12.96 45.31
N SER A 11 1.53 11.75 45.66
CA SER A 11 1.81 10.71 44.66
C SER A 11 0.52 10.19 44.00
N ALA A 12 -0.58 10.12 44.74
CA ALA A 12 -1.89 9.76 44.21
C ALA A 12 -2.42 10.79 43.21
N MET A 13 -2.27 12.10 43.48
CA MET A 13 -2.66 13.14 42.52
C MET A 13 -1.83 13.08 41.23
N ILE A 14 -0.51 12.90 41.33
CA ILE A 14 0.37 12.80 40.15
C ILE A 14 0.02 11.56 39.32
N ALA A 15 -0.22 10.42 39.97
CA ALA A 15 -0.65 9.19 39.29
C ALA A 15 -1.99 9.40 38.55
N LEU A 16 -2.94 10.10 39.17
CA LEU A 16 -4.25 10.35 38.57
C LEU A 16 -4.15 11.29 37.36
N VAL A 17 -3.28 12.31 37.41
CA VAL A 17 -2.98 13.17 36.25
C VAL A 17 -2.36 12.36 35.10
N LEU A 18 -1.41 11.47 35.40
CA LEU A 18 -0.78 10.61 34.37
C LEU A 18 -1.79 9.64 33.73
N VAL A 19 -2.71 9.08 34.52
CA VAL A 19 -3.79 8.22 34.02
C VAL A 19 -4.74 9.02 33.12
N ILE A 20 -5.11 10.25 33.50
CA ILE A 20 -5.95 11.12 32.66
C ILE A 20 -5.24 11.47 31.35
N ILE A 21 -3.94 11.77 31.37
CA ILE A 21 -3.16 12.03 30.15
C ILE A 21 -3.13 10.78 29.26
N LEU A 22 -2.91 9.59 29.83
CA LEU A 22 -2.94 8.33 29.08
C LEU A 22 -4.32 8.10 28.46
N VAL A 23 -5.39 8.21 29.25
CA VAL A 23 -6.77 8.04 28.75
C VAL A 23 -7.09 9.09 27.69
N ALA A 24 -6.68 10.34 27.84
CA ALA A 24 -6.84 11.37 26.82
C ALA A 24 -6.04 11.03 25.55
N VAL A 25 -4.80 10.59 25.67
CA VAL A 25 -3.97 10.19 24.53
C VAL A 25 -4.54 8.96 23.82
N PHE A 26 -5.17 8.01 24.52
CA PHE A 26 -5.80 6.84 23.89
C PHE A 26 -7.21 7.12 23.36
N TYR A 27 -8.01 7.93 24.07
CA TYR A 27 -9.37 8.33 23.68
C TYR A 27 -9.38 9.33 22.53
N PHE A 28 -8.49 10.34 22.55
CA PHE A 28 -8.24 11.22 21.40
C PHE A 28 -7.27 10.59 20.38
N GLY A 29 -6.53 9.55 20.77
CA GLY A 29 -5.63 8.78 19.91
C GLY A 29 -6.26 7.56 19.24
N GLU A 30 -7.58 7.37 19.35
CA GLU A 30 -8.36 6.51 18.44
C GLU A 30 -8.18 6.91 16.95
N GLY A 31 -7.37 7.93 16.63
CA GLY A 31 -6.97 8.31 15.28
C GLY A 31 -5.50 8.07 14.89
N ILE A 32 -4.60 7.59 15.76
CA ILE A 32 -3.15 7.50 15.42
C ILE A 32 -2.74 6.11 14.94
N VAL A 33 -3.42 5.04 15.36
CA VAL A 33 -3.05 3.66 14.98
C VAL A 33 -3.74 3.11 13.70
N PRO A 34 -4.84 3.68 13.14
CA PRO A 34 -5.32 3.29 11.81
C PRO A 34 -4.71 4.10 10.65
N LYS A 35 -4.02 5.22 10.93
CA LYS A 35 -3.42 6.07 9.87
C LYS A 35 -2.07 5.57 9.38
N ALA A 36 -1.25 4.99 10.25
CA ALA A 36 0.05 4.46 9.84
C ALA A 36 -0.11 3.28 8.86
N ILE A 37 -1.04 2.36 9.12
CA ILE A 37 -1.29 1.19 8.27
C ILE A 37 -1.92 1.60 6.92
N LYS A 38 -2.92 2.51 6.94
CA LYS A 38 -3.47 3.10 5.71
C LYS A 38 -2.41 3.88 4.92
N SER A 39 -1.54 4.62 5.61
CA SER A 39 -0.44 5.37 5.00
C SER A 39 0.55 4.45 4.30
N THR A 40 0.90 3.29 4.89
CA THR A 40 1.84 2.35 4.26
C THR A 40 1.26 1.72 2.99
N GLN A 41 0.03 1.22 3.02
CA GLN A 41 -0.61 0.62 1.85
C GLN A 41 -0.91 1.67 0.77
N GLN A 42 -1.31 2.88 1.17
CA GLN A 42 -1.54 3.98 0.24
C GLN A 42 -0.21 4.50 -0.37
N SER A 43 0.88 4.50 0.40
CA SER A 43 2.22 4.82 -0.09
C SER A 43 2.75 3.76 -1.06
N GLU A 44 2.48 2.48 -0.80
CA GLU A 44 2.85 1.40 -1.69
C GLU A 44 2.15 1.53 -3.04
N ILE A 45 0.82 1.73 -3.05
CA ILE A 45 0.10 1.86 -4.32
C ILE A 45 0.51 3.09 -5.11
N LEU A 46 0.74 4.23 -4.45
CA LEU A 46 1.26 5.44 -5.11
C LEU A 46 2.60 5.18 -5.81
N GLN A 47 3.51 4.45 -5.15
CA GLN A 47 4.79 4.08 -5.77
C GLN A 47 4.63 3.19 -7.00
N TYR A 48 3.67 2.27 -6.98
CA TYR A 48 3.38 1.43 -8.14
C TYR A 48 2.67 2.21 -9.26
N GLN A 49 1.72 3.10 -8.93
CA GLN A 49 1.05 3.98 -9.89
C GLN A 49 2.05 4.88 -10.62
N ASP A 50 2.98 5.51 -9.89
CA ASP A 50 4.04 6.32 -10.49
C ASP A 50 4.91 5.51 -11.47
N ARG A 51 5.26 4.27 -11.11
CA ARG A 51 6.01 3.37 -12.00
C ARG A 51 5.20 3.00 -13.23
N VAL A 52 3.90 2.70 -13.08
CA VAL A 52 3.00 2.36 -14.19
C VAL A 52 2.86 3.54 -15.15
N GLU A 53 2.73 4.78 -14.66
CA GLU A 53 2.68 5.98 -15.49
C GLU A 53 3.99 6.17 -16.29
N ILE A 54 5.15 5.95 -15.67
CA ILE A 54 6.45 6.00 -16.35
C ILE A 54 6.54 4.92 -17.44
N ILE A 55 6.15 3.67 -17.11
CA ILE A 55 6.10 2.57 -18.07
C ILE A 55 5.19 2.94 -19.25
N LYS A 56 3.95 3.37 -18.99
CA LYS A 56 3.01 3.76 -20.04
C LYS A 56 3.60 4.84 -20.93
N SER A 57 4.15 5.92 -20.36
CA SER A 57 4.80 6.99 -21.11
C SER A 57 5.91 6.48 -22.03
N ASN A 58 6.75 5.55 -21.54
CA ASN A 58 7.83 4.96 -22.34
C ASN A 58 7.28 4.12 -23.52
N TYR A 59 6.28 3.29 -23.27
CA TYR A 59 5.66 2.45 -24.31
C TYR A 59 4.78 3.26 -25.28
N GLU A 60 4.19 4.38 -24.84
CA GLU A 60 3.49 5.33 -25.70
C GLU A 60 4.47 6.06 -26.63
N SER A 61 5.66 6.44 -26.12
CA SER A 61 6.69 7.11 -26.93
C SER A 61 7.20 6.25 -28.10
N THR A 62 7.08 4.92 -27.99
CA THR A 62 7.49 3.94 -29.01
C THR A 62 6.30 3.43 -29.84
N GLY A 63 5.07 3.85 -29.53
CA GLY A 63 3.83 3.35 -30.15
C GLY A 63 3.47 1.91 -29.76
N ALA A 64 4.27 1.27 -28.91
CA ALA A 64 4.05 -0.10 -28.48
C ALA A 64 2.83 -0.24 -27.56
N TRP A 65 2.51 0.81 -26.78
CA TRP A 65 1.36 0.81 -25.87
C TRP A 65 0.05 0.47 -26.57
N ASP A 66 -0.25 1.11 -27.71
CA ASP A 66 -1.48 0.85 -28.47
C ASP A 66 -1.58 -0.57 -29.01
N SER A 67 -0.43 -1.20 -29.32
CA SER A 67 -0.37 -2.59 -29.78
C SER A 67 -0.54 -3.59 -28.62
N PHE A 68 -0.23 -3.15 -27.40
CA PHE A 68 -0.18 -3.97 -26.20
C PHE A 68 -1.41 -3.83 -25.31
N LYS A 69 -2.17 -2.74 -25.42
CA LYS A 69 -3.30 -2.45 -24.53
C LYS A 69 -4.38 -3.53 -24.51
N THR A 70 -4.57 -4.27 -25.61
CA THR A 70 -5.53 -5.38 -25.71
C THR A 70 -4.94 -6.75 -25.37
N GLN A 71 -3.63 -6.83 -25.07
CA GLN A 71 -2.97 -8.08 -24.73
C GLN A 71 -3.28 -8.47 -23.28
N LEU A 72 -3.44 -9.77 -23.06
CA LEU A 72 -3.73 -10.32 -21.74
C LEU A 72 -2.46 -10.37 -20.88
N ILE A 73 -2.57 -9.84 -19.67
CA ILE A 73 -1.67 -10.10 -18.56
C ILE A 73 -2.26 -11.27 -17.77
N SER A 74 -1.42 -12.24 -17.41
CA SER A 74 -1.82 -13.37 -16.56
C SER A 74 -0.73 -13.67 -15.55
N CYS A 75 -1.02 -13.45 -14.27
CA CYS A 75 -0.15 -13.71 -13.14
C CYS A 75 -0.72 -14.81 -12.25
N SER A 76 0.09 -15.82 -11.95
CA SER A 76 -0.23 -16.90 -11.02
C SER A 76 1.04 -17.61 -10.58
N SER A 77 1.08 -18.05 -9.32
CA SER A 77 2.15 -18.95 -8.83
C SER A 77 3.56 -18.43 -9.10
N SER A 78 3.84 -17.17 -8.73
CA SER A 78 5.14 -16.52 -8.92
C SER A 78 5.57 -16.35 -10.39
N GLN A 79 4.62 -16.35 -11.32
CA GLN A 79 4.89 -16.08 -12.74
C GLN A 79 3.87 -15.10 -13.28
N CYS A 80 4.33 -14.17 -14.12
CA CYS A 80 3.46 -13.31 -14.93
C CYS A 80 3.77 -13.51 -16.40
N THR A 81 2.73 -13.71 -17.21
CA THR A 81 2.82 -13.85 -18.65
C THR A 81 2.18 -12.66 -19.33
N PHE A 82 2.87 -12.10 -20.32
CA PHE A 82 2.39 -11.01 -21.14
C PHE A 82 2.97 -11.12 -22.55
N ASN A 83 2.11 -10.97 -23.57
CA ASN A 83 2.52 -11.03 -24.97
C ASN A 83 3.39 -12.27 -25.31
N GLY A 84 3.01 -13.44 -24.77
CA GLY A 84 3.72 -14.71 -24.97
C GLY A 84 5.05 -14.86 -24.23
N LYS A 85 5.47 -13.87 -23.43
CA LYS A 85 6.66 -13.94 -22.57
C LYS A 85 6.24 -14.17 -21.13
N THR A 86 6.95 -15.06 -20.43
CA THR A 86 6.72 -15.34 -19.01
C THR A 86 7.91 -14.90 -18.19
N ASN A 87 7.65 -14.06 -17.18
CA ASN A 87 8.62 -13.59 -16.21
C ASN A 87 8.37 -14.27 -14.86
N SER A 88 9.43 -14.62 -14.15
CA SER A 88 9.35 -15.04 -12.75
C SER A 88 9.24 -13.81 -11.86
N ILE A 89 8.37 -13.86 -10.86
CA ILE A 89 8.13 -12.76 -9.92
C ILE A 89 8.31 -13.24 -8.48
N ASP A 90 8.72 -12.34 -7.59
CA ASP A 90 8.90 -12.61 -6.16
C ASP A 90 7.62 -12.31 -5.36
N ASP A 91 6.47 -12.72 -5.89
CA ASP A 91 5.16 -12.57 -5.24
C ASP A 91 4.28 -13.80 -5.58
N PRO A 92 4.25 -14.82 -4.70
CA PRO A 92 3.50 -16.06 -4.92
C PRO A 92 1.99 -15.91 -4.72
N GLU A 93 1.56 -14.86 -4.01
CA GLU A 93 0.15 -14.63 -3.68
C GLU A 93 -0.58 -13.86 -4.79
N LEU A 94 0.16 -13.16 -5.66
CA LEU A 94 -0.42 -12.45 -6.80
C LEU A 94 -1.13 -13.43 -7.75
N SER A 95 -2.45 -13.23 -7.85
CA SER A 95 -3.30 -13.85 -8.85
C SER A 95 -4.04 -12.76 -9.59
N TYR A 96 -3.68 -12.54 -10.86
CA TYR A 96 -4.22 -11.45 -11.66
C TYR A 96 -4.41 -11.89 -13.10
N SER A 97 -5.54 -11.54 -13.72
CA SER A 97 -5.74 -11.77 -15.14
C SER A 97 -6.66 -10.72 -15.75
N ASP A 98 -6.11 -9.91 -16.65
CA ASP A 98 -6.87 -8.89 -17.37
C ASP A 98 -6.08 -8.36 -18.57
N VAL A 99 -6.75 -7.64 -19.46
CA VAL A 99 -6.05 -6.93 -20.56
C VAL A 99 -5.29 -5.72 -20.01
N LEU A 100 -4.15 -5.37 -20.63
CA LEU A 100 -3.28 -4.28 -20.16
C LEU A 100 -4.02 -2.95 -19.95
N GLU A 101 -4.95 -2.59 -20.84
CA GLU A 101 -5.74 -1.36 -20.72
C GLU A 101 -6.60 -1.37 -19.45
N ASN A 102 -7.27 -2.49 -19.17
CA ASN A 102 -8.13 -2.60 -18.00
C ASN A 102 -7.29 -2.68 -16.72
N ALA A 103 -6.14 -3.36 -16.78
CA ALA A 103 -5.18 -3.35 -15.68
C ALA A 103 -4.69 -1.95 -15.36
N TYR A 104 -4.36 -1.16 -16.38
CA TYR A 104 -3.97 0.24 -16.21
C TYR A 104 -5.09 1.06 -15.56
N ASN A 105 -6.32 0.93 -16.05
CA ASN A 105 -7.46 1.67 -15.51
C ASN A 105 -7.74 1.31 -14.04
N LYS A 106 -7.69 0.02 -13.70
CA LYS A 106 -7.84 -0.45 -12.31
C LYS A 106 -6.73 0.07 -11.42
N CYS A 107 -5.50 0.09 -11.93
CA CYS A 107 -4.36 0.61 -11.20
C CYS A 107 -4.52 2.11 -10.89
N ILE A 108 -4.75 2.93 -11.92
CA ILE A 108 -4.74 4.40 -11.82
C ILE A 108 -6.03 4.96 -11.22
N TYR A 109 -7.19 4.43 -11.61
CA TYR A 109 -8.48 5.03 -11.24
C TYR A 109 -9.19 4.29 -10.09
N GLU A 110 -8.96 2.98 -9.94
CA GLU A 110 -9.62 2.17 -8.90
C GLU A 110 -8.71 1.89 -7.70
N ASN A 111 -7.42 2.25 -7.78
CA ASN A 111 -6.44 1.98 -6.73
C ASN A 111 -6.32 0.48 -6.43
N ASP A 112 -6.33 -0.35 -7.47
CA ASP A 112 -6.12 -1.79 -7.35
C ASP A 112 -4.62 -2.13 -7.39
N LEU A 113 -4.05 -2.50 -6.23
CA LEU A 113 -2.62 -2.75 -6.08
C LEU A 113 -2.14 -3.93 -6.95
N ASP A 114 -2.93 -4.99 -7.07
CA ASP A 114 -2.55 -6.20 -7.81
C ASP A 114 -2.43 -5.91 -9.30
N SER A 115 -3.32 -5.09 -9.87
CA SER A 115 -3.20 -4.61 -11.25
C SER A 115 -1.94 -3.78 -11.46
N CYS A 116 -1.59 -2.87 -10.55
CA CYS A 116 -0.37 -2.09 -10.68
C CYS A 116 0.88 -2.98 -10.61
N LYS A 117 0.92 -3.92 -9.67
CA LYS A 117 1.99 -4.93 -9.54
C LYS A 117 2.13 -5.75 -10.81
N ALA A 118 1.02 -6.26 -11.35
CA ALA A 118 1.02 -7.07 -12.55
C ALA A 118 1.63 -6.33 -13.75
N ILE A 119 1.29 -5.05 -13.95
CA ILE A 119 1.89 -4.21 -15.01
C ILE A 119 3.39 -4.03 -14.80
N VAL A 120 3.81 -3.70 -13.56
CA VAL A 120 5.24 -3.52 -13.26
C VAL A 120 6.01 -4.83 -13.46
N TYR A 121 5.45 -5.98 -13.13
CA TYR A 121 6.15 -7.27 -13.31
C TYR A 121 6.29 -7.71 -14.77
N VAL A 122 5.36 -7.29 -15.65
CA VAL A 122 5.41 -7.68 -17.07
C VAL A 122 6.10 -6.66 -17.97
N LEU A 123 6.14 -5.39 -17.56
CA LEU A 123 6.65 -4.29 -18.38
C LEU A 123 7.72 -3.43 -17.70
N GLY A 124 7.93 -3.60 -16.40
CA GLY A 124 9.01 -2.95 -15.66
C GLY A 124 10.31 -3.72 -15.85
N ASP A 125 11.15 -3.22 -16.75
CA ASP A 125 12.58 -3.59 -16.83
C ASP A 125 13.38 -3.00 -15.65
#